data_AF-A0A944FTI4-F1
#
_entry.id   AF-A0A944FTI4-F1
#
_cell.length_a   1.000
_cell.length_b   1.000
_cell.length_c   1.000
_cell.angle_alpha   90.00
_cell.angle_beta   90.00
_cell.angle_gamma   90.00
#
_symmetry.space_group_name_H-M   'P 1'
#
loop_
_entity.id
_entity.type
_entity.pdbx_description
1 polymer ?
#
loop_
_entity_poly.entity_id
_entity_poly.type
_entity_poly.pdbx_seq_one_letter_code
_entity_poly.pdbx_strand_id
1 'polypeptide(L)'
;MGRRIVVRKKRQNGFSVALVIMVILMLMAVVTFKRFELLQKQEEYTQKEELLLEQIEEEELRAEEIEEYRKYTKTQKYVEEVAKEKLGLVNENEIIFKSEE
;
A
#
# COMPACT_ATOMS: atom_id res chain seq x y z
N MET A 1 -63.71 -59.62 -4.93
CA MET A 1 -62.69 -59.67 -3.86
C MET A 1 -61.52 -58.77 -4.25
N GLY A 2 -61.37 -57.60 -3.62
CA GLY A 2 -60.29 -56.65 -3.95
C GLY A 2 -59.07 -56.84 -3.04
N ARG A 3 -57.90 -57.10 -3.62
CA ARG A 3 -56.62 -57.15 -2.88
C ARG A 3 -56.20 -55.72 -2.50
N ARG A 4 -56.18 -55.40 -1.20
CA ARG A 4 -55.56 -54.17 -0.69
C ARG A 4 -54.04 -54.34 -0.72
N ILE A 5 -53.35 -53.53 -1.53
CA ILE A 5 -51.89 -53.46 -1.54
C ILE A 5 -51.47 -52.56 -0.37
N VAL A 6 -50.83 -53.17 0.63
CA VAL A 6 -50.26 -52.43 1.77
C VAL A 6 -48.85 -51.99 1.39
N VAL A 7 -48.69 -50.72 1.02
CA VAL A 7 -47.37 -50.13 0.77
C VAL A 7 -46.70 -49.88 2.12
N ARG A 8 -45.65 -50.65 2.44
CA ARG A 8 -44.80 -50.40 3.62
C ARG A 8 -44.06 -49.08 3.41
N LYS A 9 -44.43 -48.04 4.16
CA LYS A 9 -43.71 -46.77 4.21
C LYS A 9 -42.35 -47.02 4.87
N LYS A 10 -41.26 -46.97 4.08
CA LYS A 10 -39.89 -47.12 4.56
C LYS A 10 -39.61 -45.98 5.55
N ARG A 11 -39.44 -46.28 6.84
CA ARG A 11 -38.98 -45.30 7.83
C ARG A 11 -37.59 -44.86 7.40
N GLN A 12 -37.47 -43.66 6.85
CA GLN A 12 -36.17 -43.05 6.57
C GLN A 12 -35.60 -42.50 7.87
N ASN A 13 -34.29 -42.64 8.04
CA ASN A 13 -33.56 -42.26 9.24
C ASN A 13 -33.41 -40.73 9.29
N GLY A 14 -34.46 -40.02 9.71
CA GLY A 14 -34.41 -38.55 9.84
C GLY A 14 -33.26 -38.04 10.70
N PHE A 15 -32.82 -38.85 11.67
CA PHE A 15 -31.64 -38.58 12.49
C PHE A 15 -30.33 -38.54 11.69
N SER A 16 -30.11 -39.48 10.75
CA SER A 16 -28.90 -39.45 9.92
C SER A 16 -28.90 -38.26 8.96
N VAL A 17 -30.07 -37.86 8.45
CA VAL A 17 -30.21 -36.65 7.62
C VAL A 17 -29.94 -35.39 8.44
N ALA A 18 -30.43 -35.32 9.68
CA ALA A 18 -30.15 -34.20 10.58
C ALA A 18 -28.66 -34.06 10.92
N LEU A 19 -27.96 -35.17 11.14
CA LEU A 19 -26.51 -35.16 11.37
C LEU A 19 -25.73 -34.65 10.16
N VAL A 20 -26.11 -35.08 8.95
CA VAL A 20 -25.46 -34.60 7.71
C VAL A 20 -25.65 -33.10 7.53
N ILE A 21 -26.87 -32.59 7.76
CA ILE A 21 -27.16 -31.14 7.68
C ILE A 21 -26.33 -30.37 8.73
N MET A 22 -26.22 -30.89 9.95
CA MET A 22 -25.44 -30.27 11.02
C MET A 22 -23.96 -30.15 10.66
N VAL A 23 -23.35 -31.19 10.08
CA VAL A 23 -21.97 -31.15 9.60
C VAL A 23 -21.80 -30.12 8.48
N ILE A 24 -22.74 -30.05 7.53
CA ILE A 24 -22.70 -29.05 6.45
C ILE A 24 -22.77 -27.63 7.01
N LEU A 25 -23.63 -27.37 8.00
CA LEU A 25 -23.74 -26.07 8.66
C LEU A 25 -22.45 -25.70 9.41
N MET A 26 -21.83 -26.66 10.11
CA MET A 26 -20.53 -26.44 10.76
C MET A 26 -19.44 -26.08 9.75
N LEU A 27 -19.36 -26.78 8.61
CA LEU A 27 -18.40 -26.46 7.55
C LEU A 27 -18.65 -25.07 6.97
N MET A 28 -19.91 -24.69 6.72
CA MET A 28 -20.24 -23.34 6.25
C MET A 28 -19.82 -22.27 7.25
N ALA A 29 -20.06 -22.47 8.55
CA ALA A 29 -19.64 -21.54 9.60
C ALA A 29 -18.12 -21.35 9.61
N VAL A 30 -17.34 -22.42 9.55
CA VAL A 30 -15.86 -22.32 9.51
C VAL A 30 -15.38 -21.54 8.29
N VAL A 31 -15.98 -21.76 7.12
CA VAL A 31 -15.63 -21.04 5.90
C VAL A 31 -15.97 -19.55 6.00
N THR A 32 -17.11 -19.17 6.58
CA THR A 32 -17.48 -17.76 6.74
C THR A 32 -16.57 -17.05 7.74
N PHE A 33 -16.20 -17.68 8.85
CA PHE A 33 -15.22 -17.09 9.80
C PHE A 33 -13.88 -16.80 9.13
N LYS A 34 -13.34 -17.75 8.35
CA LYS A 34 -12.07 -17.53 7.62
C LYS A 34 -12.18 -16.44 6.56
N ARG A 35 -13.35 -16.29 5.92
CA ARG A 35 -13.58 -15.22 4.94
C ARG A 35 -13.52 -13.83 5.58
N PHE A 36 -14.07 -13.66 6.79
CA PHE A 36 -13.99 -12.39 7.50
C PHE A 36 -12.55 -11.99 7.83
N GLU A 37 -11.73 -12.94 8.31
CA GLU A 37 -10.30 -12.69 8.57
C GLU A 37 -9.53 -12.30 7.29
N LEU A 38 -9.83 -12.97 6.17
CA LEU A 38 -9.19 -12.67 4.89
C LEU A 38 -9.55 -11.28 4.36
N LEU A 39 -10.80 -10.84 4.53
CA LEU A 39 -11.24 -9.50 4.12
C LEU A 39 -10.52 -8.41 4.91
N GLN A 40 -10.35 -8.60 6.22
CA GLN A 40 -9.58 -7.65 7.04
C GLN A 40 -8.12 -7.55 6.61
N LYS A 41 -7.48 -8.70 6.35
CA LYS A 41 -6.11 -8.73 5.81
C LYS A 41 -6.03 -8.02 4.47
N GLN A 42 -7.02 -8.22 3.59
CA GLN A 42 -7.04 -7.57 2.28
C GLN A 42 -7.08 -6.05 2.42
N GLU A 43 -7.93 -5.50 3.28
CA GLU A 43 -8.00 -4.06 3.54
C GLU A 43 -6.69 -3.51 4.14
N GLU A 44 -6.09 -4.23 5.09
CA GLU A 44 -4.79 -3.88 5.66
C GLU A 44 -3.67 -3.86 4.60
N TYR A 45 -3.67 -4.83 3.69
CA TYR A 45 -2.68 -4.88 2.60
C TYR A 45 -2.87 -3.74 1.60
N THR A 46 -4.11 -3.39 1.25
CA THR A 46 -4.39 -2.25 0.36
C THR A 46 -3.92 -0.93 0.99
N GLN A 47 -4.20 -0.70 2.28
CA GLN A 47 -3.73 0.50 2.96
C GLN A 47 -2.19 0.57 3.02
N LYS A 48 -1.53 -0.56 3.28
CA LYS A 48 -0.05 -0.61 3.26
C LYS A 48 0.51 -0.35 1.88
N GLU A 49 -0.14 -0.86 0.84
CA GLU A 49 0.28 -0.62 -0.55
C GLU A 49 0.19 0.87 -0.90
N GLU A 50 -0.92 1.53 -0.57
CA GLU A 50 -1.08 2.98 -0.78
C GLU A 50 -0.01 3.79 -0.04
N LEU A 51 0.23 3.49 1.24
CA LEU A 51 1.26 4.16 2.03
C LEU A 51 2.68 3.94 1.49
N LEU A 52 2.97 2.73 1.03
CA LEU A 52 4.28 2.42 0.44
C LEU A 52 4.46 3.12 -0.91
N LEU A 53 3.41 3.23 -1.72
CA LEU A 53 3.45 3.97 -2.97
C LEU A 53 3.69 5.46 -2.74
N GLU A 54 3.03 6.06 -1.75
CA GLU A 54 3.26 7.46 -1.37
C GLU A 54 4.72 7.69 -0.93
N GLN A 55 5.29 6.79 -0.13
CA GLN A 55 6.70 6.86 0.28
C GLN A 55 7.66 6.72 -0.90
N ILE A 56 7.34 5.87 -1.88
CA ILE A 56 8.15 5.72 -3.09
C ILE A 56 8.12 7.01 -3.90
N GLU A 57 6.94 7.61 -4.10
CA GLU A 57 6.80 8.86 -4.85
C GLU A 57 7.55 10.02 -4.17
N GLU A 58 7.45 10.14 -2.84
CA GLU A 58 8.20 11.15 -2.07
C GLU A 58 9.72 10.97 -2.21
N GLU A 59 10.22 9.73 -2.10
CA GLU A 59 11.65 9.44 -2.25
C GLU A 59 12.14 9.62 -3.69
N GLU A 60 11.30 9.34 -4.70
CA GLU A 60 11.62 9.61 -6.11
C GLU A 60 11.74 11.12 -6.38
N LEU A 61 10.79 11.92 -5.90
CA LEU A 61 10.86 13.38 -5.99
C LEU A 61 12.11 13.93 -5.30
N ARG A 62 12.40 13.45 -4.09
CA ARG A 62 13.60 13.83 -3.35
C ARG A 62 14.88 13.45 -4.09
N ALA A 63 14.91 12.29 -4.75
CA ALA A 63 16.04 11.87 -5.55
C ALA A 63 16.26 12.78 -6.77
N GLU A 64 15.17 13.21 -7.43
CA GLU A 64 15.22 14.18 -8.54
C GLU A 64 15.75 15.54 -8.07
N GLU A 65 15.24 16.07 -6.96
CA GLU A 65 15.73 17.33 -6.36
C GLU A 65 17.23 17.27 -6.04
N ILE A 66 17.70 16.16 -5.48
CA ILE A 66 19.13 15.94 -5.20
C ILE A 66 19.94 15.89 -6.50
N GLU A 67 19.42 15.29 -7.57
CA GLU A 67 20.09 15.26 -8.87
C GLU A 67 20.19 16.66 -9.49
N GLU A 68 19.11 17.44 -9.44
CA GLU A 68 19.10 18.83 -9.91
C GLU A 68 20.09 19.69 -9.11
N TYR A 69 20.10 19.58 -7.79
CA TYR A 69 21.07 20.27 -6.95
C TYR A 69 22.52 19.86 -7.27
N ARG A 70 22.76 18.57 -7.52
CA ARG A 70 24.07 18.08 -7.97
C ARG A 70 24.47 18.66 -9.32
N LYS A 71 23.53 18.89 -10.25
CA LYS A 71 23.80 19.58 -11.51
C LYS A 71 24.12 21.05 -11.26
N TYR A 72 23.34 21.75 -10.43
CA TYR A 72 23.55 23.15 -10.07
C TYR A 72 24.94 23.41 -9.48
N THR A 73 25.35 22.58 -8.52
CA THR A 73 26.67 22.70 -7.86
C THR A 73 27.86 22.47 -8.79
N LYS A 74 27.65 21.81 -9.95
CA LYS A 74 28.68 21.65 -10.97
C LYS A 74 28.75 22.81 -11.96
N THR A 75 27.83 23.78 -11.89
CA THR A 75 27.82 24.93 -12.80
C THR A 75 28.91 25.94 -12.43
N GLN A 76 29.41 26.68 -13.43
CA GLN A 76 30.35 27.79 -13.20
C GLN A 76 29.75 28.89 -12.32
N LYS A 77 28.44 29.09 -12.40
CA LYS A 77 27.70 30.05 -11.56
C LYS A 77 27.81 29.72 -10.07
N TYR A 78 27.69 28.44 -9.69
CA TYR A 78 27.89 28.02 -8.31
C TYR A 78 29.34 28.27 -7.84
N VAL A 79 30.32 28.01 -8.70
CA VAL A 79 31.74 28.28 -8.39
C VAL A 79 31.98 29.78 -8.20
N GLU A 80 31.38 30.62 -9.05
CA GLU A 80 31.47 32.08 -8.94
C GLU A 80 30.80 32.60 -7.66
N GLU A 81 29.60 32.12 -7.33
CA GLU A 81 28.88 32.47 -6.10
C GLU A 81 29.69 32.08 -4.86
N VAL A 82 30.21 30.85 -4.82
CA VAL A 82 31.04 30.37 -3.70
C VAL A 82 32.36 31.13 -3.61
N ALA A 83 32.98 31.48 -4.74
CA ALA A 83 34.20 32.29 -4.78
C ALA A 83 33.95 33.73 -4.29
N LYS A 84 32.84 34.34 -4.69
CA LYS A 84 32.40 35.66 -4.19
C LYS A 84 32.14 35.62 -2.69
N GLU A 85 31.37 34.65 -2.21
CA GLU A 85 30.95 34.57 -0.81
C GLU A 85 32.09 34.15 0.13
N LYS A 86 32.85 33.10 -0.23
CA LYS A 86 33.89 32.55 0.67
C LYS A 86 35.25 33.20 0.51
N LEU A 87 35.63 33.57 -0.71
CA LEU A 87 36.96 34.11 -1.01
C LEU A 87 36.94 35.62 -1.23
N GLY A 88 35.75 36.25 -1.27
CA GLY A 88 35.62 37.69 -1.54
C GLY A 88 36.09 38.07 -2.96
N LEU A 89 36.16 37.09 -3.87
CA LEU A 89 36.62 37.33 -5.24
C LEU A 89 35.54 38.08 -6.01
N VAL A 90 35.95 39.01 -6.87
CA VAL A 90 35.06 39.80 -7.72
C VAL A 90 35.48 39.65 -9.17
N ASN A 91 34.54 39.78 -10.09
CA ASN A 91 34.90 39.80 -11.50
C ASN A 91 35.67 41.07 -11.84
N GLU A 92 36.57 41.01 -12.82
CA GLU A 92 37.49 42.10 -13.17
C GLU A 92 36.81 43.44 -13.49
N ASN A 93 35.51 43.42 -13.83
CA ASN A 93 34.70 44.60 -14.18
C ASN A 93 33.60 44.94 -13.15
N GLU A 94 33.60 44.32 -11.96
CA GLU A 94 32.54 44.47 -10.95
C GLU A 94 32.97 45.46 -9.84
N ILE A 95 32.21 46.54 -9.63
CA ILE A 95 32.51 47.57 -8.62
C ILE A 95 31.72 47.28 -7.34
N ILE A 96 32.41 46.98 -6.23
CA ILE A 96 31.77 46.82 -4.91
C ILE A 96 31.68 48.17 -4.19
N PHE A 97 30.47 48.56 -3.80
CA PHE A 97 30.24 49.65 -2.83
C PHE A 97 30.13 49.05 -1.43
N LYS A 98 31.07 49.40 -0.54
CA LYS A 98 30.92 49.19 0.90
C LYS A 98 30.45 50.49 1.52
N SER A 99 29.35 50.46 2.28
CA SER A 99 28.92 51.61 3.07
C SER A 99 29.92 51.82 4.21
N GLU A 100 30.53 53.00 4.27
CA GLU A 100 31.27 53.44 5.44
C GLU A 100 30.27 53.77 6.55
N GLU A 101 30.17 52.89 7.55
CA GLU A 101 29.76 53.27 8.91
C GLU A 101 31.03 53.59 9.73
#